data_AF-A0A4Q3DUL3-F1
#
_entry.id   AF-A0A4Q3DUL3-F1
#
_cell.length_a   1.000
_cell.length_b   1.000
_cell.length_c   1.000
_cell.angle_alpha   90.00
_cell.angle_beta   90.00
_cell.angle_gamma   90.00
#
_symmetry.space_group_name_H-M   'P 1'
#
loop_
_entity.id
_entity.type
_entity.pdbx_description
1 polymer ?
#
loop_
_entity_poly.entity_id
_entity_poly.type
_entity_poly.pdbx_seq_one_letter_code
_entity_poly.pdbx_strand_id
1 'polypeptide(L)'
;MLNETRTSPDFAGMAYDAALGRRSWQSFVEAVATAFDAVHAVVAPHMPDRGTGRLNGVSYIVSNRACGTFEGQDLLMERAWRLPRGELSVVQKMGADPFIGKSPFYKTTLKDIDIGHAVHVMFATRQGEVGFFCVTRYATQPVFSDDELAVMRSIVGHLARAIEIEDRIGRPAQLEMFEGLPYGLAVLDRSSRVLRMNALAQQLFAAEDGLHMQLDSLHTAQGRLDVEAFLNLPSGPTGSPEPVSLRIDRFFAEQPLSAMISAVPMEWRDPQHQDGTVLLVLSDPDWVVCPTEATMMGLFRLTQAEARFVRMLVTRRSLPKASAALSISPETARRHLKSVFEKTMTHSQSELIHFLVRQPTARLFNPELAPGAMQRFQAAAE
;
A
#
# COMPACT_ATOMS: atom_id res chain seq x y z
N MET A 1 -16.13 -19.90 40.62
CA MET A 1 -15.15 -19.10 41.37
C MET A 1 -14.32 -18.35 40.35
N LEU A 2 -14.58 -17.05 40.23
CA LEU A 2 -13.83 -16.13 39.39
C LEU A 2 -12.43 -16.00 40.00
N ASN A 3 -11.42 -16.54 39.33
CA ASN A 3 -10.03 -16.36 39.73
C ASN A 3 -9.61 -14.92 39.39
N GLU A 4 -9.33 -14.16 40.44
CA GLU A 4 -8.33 -13.10 40.56
C GLU A 4 -8.11 -12.19 39.34
N THR A 5 -8.68 -10.97 39.42
CA THR A 5 -8.07 -9.68 39.03
C THR A 5 -6.94 -9.72 37.99
N ARG A 6 -7.24 -10.10 36.75
CA ARG A 6 -6.53 -9.51 35.60
C ARG A 6 -7.06 -8.08 35.48
N THR A 7 -6.27 -7.11 35.91
CA THR A 7 -6.51 -5.69 35.62
C THR A 7 -6.68 -5.60 34.10
N SER A 8 -7.90 -5.35 33.63
CA SER A 8 -8.15 -5.19 32.19
C SER A 8 -7.24 -4.05 31.71
N PRO A 9 -6.44 -4.25 30.66
CA PRO A 9 -5.63 -3.18 30.09
C PRO A 9 -6.52 -1.97 29.78
N ASP A 10 -6.00 -0.76 29.97
CA ASP A 10 -6.67 0.46 29.51
C ASP A 10 -6.57 0.54 27.98
N PHE A 11 -7.44 -0.20 27.30
CA PHE A 11 -7.49 -0.24 25.84
C PHE A 11 -7.77 1.14 25.25
N ALA A 12 -8.55 1.98 25.93
CA ALA A 12 -8.84 3.32 25.48
C ALA A 12 -7.57 4.18 25.48
N GLY A 13 -6.86 4.21 26.61
CA GLY A 13 -5.57 4.90 26.73
C GLY A 13 -4.55 4.40 25.71
N MET A 14 -4.44 3.08 25.53
CA MET A 14 -3.53 2.48 24.56
C MET A 14 -3.87 2.85 23.10
N ALA A 15 -5.16 2.91 22.74
CA ALA A 15 -5.58 3.33 21.41
C ALA A 15 -5.26 4.81 21.17
N TYR A 16 -5.48 5.69 22.15
CA TYR A 16 -5.12 7.11 22.02
C TYR A 16 -3.60 7.33 21.99
N ASP A 17 -2.83 6.63 22.82
CA ASP A 17 -1.37 6.67 22.76
C ASP A 17 -0.84 6.19 21.41
N ALA A 18 -1.50 5.17 20.81
CA ALA A 18 -1.16 4.71 19.47
C ALA A 18 -1.43 5.79 18.41
N ALA A 19 -2.61 6.41 18.43
CA ALA A 19 -2.95 7.51 17.52
C ALA A 19 -2.05 8.74 17.67
N LEU A 20 -1.50 8.98 18.87
CA LEU A 20 -0.57 10.07 19.15
C LEU A 20 0.90 9.72 18.87
N GLY A 21 1.19 8.52 18.36
CA GLY A 21 2.55 8.04 18.09
C GLY A 21 3.39 7.79 19.35
N ARG A 22 2.77 7.68 20.53
CA ARG A 22 3.46 7.37 21.80
C ARG A 22 3.60 5.87 22.07
N ARG A 23 2.88 5.06 21.27
CA ARG A 23 2.85 3.59 21.31
C ARG A 23 2.58 3.08 19.90
N SER A 24 2.92 1.84 19.57
CA SER A 24 2.46 1.22 18.31
C SER A 24 1.05 0.67 18.44
N TRP A 25 0.34 0.68 17.30
CA TRP A 25 -0.85 -0.15 17.09
C TRP A 25 -0.56 -1.65 17.31
N GLN A 26 0.66 -2.12 17.06
CA GLN A 26 1.09 -3.49 17.33
C GLN A 26 0.97 -3.86 18.83
N SER A 27 1.50 -3.02 19.72
CA SER A 27 1.39 -3.26 21.17
C SER A 27 -0.06 -3.20 21.67
N PHE A 28 -0.92 -2.41 21.01
CA PHE A 28 -2.36 -2.43 21.30
C PHE A 28 -2.97 -3.79 20.93
N VAL A 29 -2.70 -4.27 19.72
CA VAL A 29 -3.25 -5.55 19.22
C VAL A 29 -2.75 -6.74 20.07
N GLU A 30 -1.51 -6.74 20.51
CA GLU A 30 -0.94 -7.76 21.42
C GLU A 30 -1.64 -7.80 22.78
N ALA A 31 -1.95 -6.63 23.34
CA ALA A 31 -2.69 -6.55 24.59
C ALA A 31 -4.13 -7.05 24.44
N VAL A 32 -4.78 -6.72 23.32
CA VAL A 32 -6.11 -7.25 22.97
C VAL A 32 -6.05 -8.78 22.83
N ALA A 33 -5.09 -9.30 22.07
CA ALA A 33 -4.95 -10.74 21.87
C ALA A 33 -4.75 -11.48 23.21
N THR A 34 -3.90 -10.95 24.09
CA THR A 34 -3.64 -11.54 25.41
C THR A 34 -4.87 -11.48 26.33
N ALA A 35 -5.60 -10.37 26.31
CA ALA A 35 -6.76 -10.19 27.18
C ALA A 35 -7.96 -11.05 26.77
N PHE A 36 -8.17 -11.21 25.46
CA PHE A 36 -9.25 -12.02 24.91
C PHE A 36 -8.80 -13.45 24.55
N ASP A 37 -7.64 -13.92 25.01
CA ASP A 37 -7.11 -15.25 24.69
C ASP A 37 -7.24 -15.57 23.18
N ALA A 38 -6.94 -14.58 22.35
CA ALA A 38 -7.19 -14.62 20.92
C ALA A 38 -6.00 -15.19 20.17
N VAL A 39 -6.29 -15.96 19.13
CA VAL A 39 -5.32 -16.53 18.20
C VAL A 39 -4.93 -15.50 17.14
N HIS A 40 -5.86 -14.62 16.78
CA HIS A 40 -5.65 -13.54 15.84
C HIS A 40 -6.33 -12.30 16.38
N ALA A 41 -5.63 -11.17 16.31
CA ALA A 41 -6.22 -9.86 16.49
C ALA A 41 -5.72 -8.94 15.38
N VAL A 42 -6.62 -8.11 14.85
CA VAL A 42 -6.30 -7.16 13.77
C VAL A 42 -6.94 -5.82 14.07
N VAL A 43 -6.18 -4.76 13.84
CA VAL A 43 -6.71 -3.41 13.65
C VAL A 43 -6.22 -2.93 12.28
N ALA A 44 -7.17 -2.71 11.37
CA ALA A 44 -6.93 -2.08 10.07
C ALA A 44 -7.66 -0.73 10.05
N PRO A 45 -6.94 0.39 10.23
CA PRO A 45 -7.57 1.70 10.34
C PRO A 45 -8.17 2.20 9.02
N HIS A 46 -7.68 1.71 7.88
CA HIS A 46 -8.10 2.15 6.55
C HIS A 46 -8.33 0.94 5.64
N MET A 47 -9.59 0.64 5.38
CA MET A 47 -10.03 -0.36 4.39
C MET A 47 -11.08 0.23 3.44
N PRO A 48 -11.14 -0.23 2.17
CA PRO A 48 -12.24 0.12 1.29
C PRO A 48 -13.57 -0.43 1.82
N ASP A 49 -14.64 0.38 1.74
CA ASP A 49 -15.99 0.04 2.24
C ASP A 49 -16.60 -1.21 1.57
N ARG A 50 -16.21 -1.51 0.32
CA ARG A 50 -16.61 -2.69 -0.45
C ARG A 50 -15.47 -3.20 -1.35
N GLY A 51 -15.26 -4.52 -1.39
CA GLY A 51 -14.29 -5.18 -2.26
C GLY A 51 -13.46 -6.23 -1.52
N THR A 52 -12.74 -7.11 -2.23
CA THR A 52 -12.04 -8.29 -1.66
C THR A 52 -10.88 -7.98 -0.69
N GLY A 53 -10.72 -6.71 -0.30
CA GLY A 53 -10.17 -6.23 0.96
C GLY A 53 -8.80 -6.79 1.33
N ARG A 54 -7.74 -6.32 0.66
CA ARG A 54 -6.38 -6.43 1.21
C ARG A 54 -6.35 -5.60 2.50
N LEU A 55 -6.16 -6.25 3.65
CA LEU A 55 -6.10 -5.59 4.96
C LEU A 55 -4.83 -4.72 5.03
N ASN A 56 -4.97 -3.41 4.87
CA ASN A 56 -3.92 -2.46 5.25
C ASN A 56 -4.08 -2.17 6.75
N GLY A 57 -3.39 -2.93 7.59
CA GLY A 57 -3.52 -2.86 9.04
C GLY A 57 -2.40 -3.58 9.78
N VAL A 58 -2.30 -3.31 11.08
CA VAL A 58 -1.39 -4.03 11.97
C VAL A 58 -2.07 -5.32 12.39
N SER A 59 -1.47 -6.46 12.03
CA SER A 59 -2.00 -7.81 12.24
C SER A 59 -1.12 -8.55 13.24
N TYR A 60 -1.71 -9.08 14.32
CA TYR A 60 -1.04 -10.00 15.24
C TYR A 60 -1.59 -11.41 15.02
N ILE A 61 -0.82 -12.25 14.32
CA ILE A 61 -1.16 -13.64 14.03
C ILE A 61 -0.30 -14.55 14.91
N VAL A 62 -0.93 -15.38 15.77
CA VAL A 62 -0.22 -16.36 16.61
C VAL A 62 0.24 -17.60 15.79
N SER A 63 -0.31 -17.80 14.59
CA SER A 63 0.08 -18.89 13.68
C SER A 63 0.73 -18.35 12.40
N ASN A 64 1.86 -18.90 12.00
CA ASN A 64 2.63 -18.53 10.80
C ASN A 64 1.91 -18.87 9.46
N ARG A 65 0.60 -19.09 9.48
CA ARG A 65 -0.26 -19.29 8.31
C ARG A 65 -1.02 -17.98 8.08
N ALA A 66 -0.64 -17.26 7.02
CA ALA A 66 -1.31 -16.05 6.59
C ALA A 66 -2.83 -16.28 6.48
N CYS A 67 -3.63 -15.35 7.01
CA CYS A 67 -5.00 -15.16 6.53
C CYS A 67 -4.87 -14.67 5.07
N GLY A 68 -4.88 -15.63 4.15
CA GLY A 68 -4.61 -15.39 2.73
C GLY A 68 -5.65 -14.50 2.05
N THR A 69 -5.36 -14.12 0.81
CA THR A 69 -6.33 -13.54 -0.11
C THR A 69 -7.44 -14.54 -0.38
N PHE A 70 -8.62 -14.34 0.22
CA PHE A 70 -9.73 -15.29 0.20
C PHE A 70 -10.52 -15.35 -1.13
N GLU A 71 -9.86 -15.15 -2.29
CA GLU A 71 -10.46 -15.21 -3.64
C GLU A 71 -11.85 -14.55 -3.79
N GLY A 72 -12.13 -13.52 -2.99
CA GLY A 72 -13.43 -12.84 -2.95
C GLY A 72 -14.60 -13.60 -2.29
N GLN A 73 -14.33 -14.64 -1.50
CA GLN A 73 -15.35 -15.47 -0.81
C GLN A 73 -15.20 -15.46 0.72
N ASP A 74 -14.77 -14.35 1.32
CA ASP A 74 -14.78 -14.21 2.80
C ASP A 74 -16.21 -13.95 3.29
N LEU A 75 -16.90 -15.03 3.68
CA LEU A 75 -18.26 -14.97 4.23
C LEU A 75 -18.33 -14.24 5.58
N LEU A 76 -17.24 -14.17 6.34
CA LEU A 76 -17.22 -13.42 7.59
C LEU A 76 -17.17 -11.91 7.31
N MET A 77 -16.41 -11.50 6.29
CA MET A 77 -16.37 -10.12 5.82
C MET A 77 -17.70 -9.71 5.18
N GLU A 78 -18.29 -10.57 4.34
CA GLU A 78 -19.60 -10.31 3.73
C GLU A 78 -20.68 -10.10 4.79
N ARG A 79 -20.69 -10.93 5.83
CA ARG A 79 -21.61 -10.77 6.96
C ARG A 79 -21.39 -9.45 7.68
N ALA A 80 -20.14 -9.08 7.95
CA ALA A 80 -19.82 -7.82 8.60
C ALA A 80 -20.21 -6.61 7.73
N TRP A 81 -20.13 -6.68 6.40
CA TRP A 81 -20.54 -5.58 5.50
C TRP A 81 -22.04 -5.29 5.52
N ARG A 82 -22.85 -6.29 5.86
CA ARG A 82 -24.32 -6.16 5.93
C ARG A 82 -24.79 -5.53 7.26
N LEU A 83 -23.91 -5.42 8.24
CA LEU A 83 -24.24 -4.81 9.53
C LEU A 83 -24.00 -3.29 9.52
N PRO A 84 -24.81 -2.52 10.27
CA PRO A 84 -24.51 -1.15 10.64
C PRO A 84 -23.07 -0.97 11.12
N ARG A 85 -22.45 0.16 10.75
CA ARG A 85 -21.10 0.50 11.18
C ARG A 85 -21.05 0.66 12.70
N GLY A 86 -20.06 0.03 13.34
CA GLY A 86 -19.88 -0.03 14.79
C GLY A 86 -20.56 -1.23 15.46
N GLU A 87 -21.35 -2.01 14.74
CA GLU A 87 -22.00 -3.20 15.29
C GLU A 87 -21.10 -4.44 15.18
N LEU A 88 -21.04 -5.23 16.26
CA LEU A 88 -20.22 -6.45 16.28
C LEU A 88 -20.88 -7.56 15.45
N SER A 89 -20.20 -8.02 14.41
CA SER A 89 -20.47 -9.28 13.74
C SER A 89 -19.87 -10.43 14.57
N VAL A 90 -20.70 -11.08 15.36
CA VAL A 90 -20.30 -12.21 16.21
C VAL A 90 -20.62 -13.51 15.49
N VAL A 91 -19.58 -14.29 15.17
CA VAL A 91 -19.71 -15.62 14.57
C VAL A 91 -19.02 -16.61 15.49
N GLN A 92 -19.79 -17.48 16.12
CA GLN A 92 -19.29 -18.48 17.05
C GLN A 92 -19.70 -19.88 16.60
N LYS A 93 -18.89 -20.89 16.95
CA LYS A 93 -19.15 -22.30 16.60
C LYS A 93 -19.33 -22.44 15.09
N MET A 94 -18.40 -21.87 14.32
CA MET A 94 -18.48 -21.80 12.84
C MET A 94 -18.77 -23.15 12.18
N GLY A 95 -18.23 -24.25 12.70
CA GLY A 95 -18.50 -25.60 12.17
C GLY A 95 -19.95 -26.05 12.29
N ALA A 96 -20.71 -25.50 13.23
CA ALA A 96 -22.15 -25.75 13.41
C ALA A 96 -23.03 -24.69 12.73
N ASP A 97 -22.46 -23.59 12.23
CA ASP A 97 -23.21 -22.56 11.51
C ASP A 97 -23.71 -23.14 10.17
N PRO A 98 -25.02 -23.06 9.87
CA PRO A 98 -25.60 -23.70 8.70
C PRO A 98 -25.15 -23.09 7.36
N PHE A 99 -24.65 -21.86 7.37
CA PHE A 99 -24.16 -21.16 6.18
C PHE A 99 -22.63 -21.23 6.12
N ILE A 100 -21.95 -20.83 7.20
CA ILE A 100 -20.49 -20.74 7.24
C ILE A 100 -19.87 -22.13 7.31
N GLY A 101 -20.34 -23.02 8.19
CA GLY A 101 -19.77 -24.36 8.38
C GLY A 101 -19.84 -25.25 7.14
N LYS A 102 -20.81 -25.00 6.24
CA LYS A 102 -20.96 -25.73 4.97
C LYS A 102 -20.16 -25.13 3.82
N SER A 103 -19.72 -23.88 3.94
CA SER A 103 -19.06 -23.13 2.88
C SER A 103 -17.70 -23.72 2.49
N PRO A 104 -17.28 -23.56 1.22
CA PRO A 104 -15.91 -23.84 0.80
C PRO A 104 -14.89 -23.07 1.66
N PHE A 105 -15.11 -21.76 1.85
CA PHE A 105 -14.29 -20.88 2.68
C PHE A 105 -13.96 -21.45 4.08
N TYR A 106 -14.96 -21.96 4.80
CA TYR A 106 -14.72 -22.58 6.10
C TYR A 106 -13.91 -23.88 5.97
N LYS A 107 -14.28 -24.75 5.02
CA LYS A 107 -13.68 -26.09 4.88
C LYS A 107 -12.25 -26.10 4.37
N THR A 108 -11.92 -25.19 3.46
CA THR A 108 -10.61 -25.12 2.78
C THR A 108 -9.64 -24.17 3.47
N THR A 109 -10.13 -23.29 4.33
CA THR A 109 -9.31 -22.21 4.88
C THR A 109 -9.38 -22.17 6.39
N LEU A 110 -10.55 -21.87 6.98
CA LEU A 110 -10.66 -21.67 8.43
C LEU A 110 -10.45 -22.94 9.25
N LYS A 111 -10.93 -24.09 8.75
CA LYS A 111 -10.77 -25.38 9.42
C LYS A 111 -9.31 -25.81 9.51
N ASP A 112 -8.51 -25.54 8.49
CA ASP A 112 -7.09 -25.94 8.44
C ASP A 112 -6.23 -25.12 9.41
N ILE A 113 -6.67 -23.90 9.75
CA ILE A 113 -6.05 -23.03 10.76
C ILE A 113 -6.79 -23.06 12.11
N ASP A 114 -7.72 -24.01 12.28
CA ASP A 114 -8.52 -24.27 13.48
C ASP A 114 -9.33 -23.07 14.00
N ILE A 115 -9.69 -22.08 13.17
CA ILE A 115 -10.52 -20.95 13.61
C ILE A 115 -11.99 -21.38 13.72
N GLY A 116 -12.58 -21.19 14.90
CA GLY A 116 -13.97 -21.57 15.18
C GLY A 116 -14.86 -20.47 15.74
N HIS A 117 -14.27 -19.37 16.20
CA HIS A 117 -14.98 -18.20 16.71
C HIS A 117 -14.30 -16.92 16.21
N ALA A 118 -15.09 -15.95 15.77
CA ALA A 118 -14.61 -14.64 15.35
C ALA A 118 -15.60 -13.55 15.74
N VAL A 119 -15.04 -12.42 16.14
CA VAL A 119 -15.78 -11.17 16.33
C VAL A 119 -15.15 -10.13 15.42
N HIS A 120 -15.93 -9.62 14.49
CA HIS A 120 -15.50 -8.58 13.55
C HIS A 120 -16.35 -7.34 13.74
N VAL A 121 -15.77 -6.19 13.47
CA VAL A 121 -16.52 -4.94 13.43
C VAL A 121 -15.89 -4.02 12.40
N MET A 122 -16.77 -3.44 11.58
CA MET A 122 -16.41 -2.33 10.73
C MET A 122 -17.00 -1.06 11.32
N PHE A 123 -16.19 -0.04 11.48
CA PHE A 123 -16.62 1.25 12.00
C PHE A 123 -16.25 2.35 11.01
N ALA A 124 -17.04 3.43 11.02
CA ALA A 124 -16.84 4.51 10.08
C ALA A 124 -15.55 5.26 10.39
N THR A 125 -14.75 5.49 9.36
CA THR A 125 -13.62 6.44 9.37
C THR A 125 -13.91 7.54 8.32
N ARG A 126 -12.99 8.49 8.10
CA ARG A 126 -13.22 9.57 7.13
C ARG A 126 -13.08 9.07 5.69
N GLN A 127 -13.75 9.76 4.76
CA GLN A 127 -13.56 9.66 3.30
C GLN A 127 -13.88 8.33 2.60
N GLY A 128 -14.97 7.65 2.98
CA GLY A 128 -15.43 6.46 2.23
C GLY A 128 -14.58 5.20 2.47
N GLU A 129 -13.67 5.26 3.43
CA GLU A 129 -12.98 4.12 4.02
C GLU A 129 -13.72 3.68 5.30
N VAL A 130 -13.38 2.46 5.76
CA VAL A 130 -13.84 1.90 7.02
C VAL A 130 -12.65 1.39 7.83
N GLY A 131 -12.72 1.56 9.14
CA GLY A 131 -11.84 0.87 10.06
C GLY A 131 -12.37 -0.53 10.34
N PHE A 132 -11.47 -1.48 10.52
CA PHE A 132 -11.79 -2.87 10.80
C PHE A 132 -11.04 -3.36 12.04
N PHE A 133 -11.78 -4.01 12.92
CA PHE A 133 -11.26 -4.69 14.09
C PHE A 133 -11.75 -6.13 14.11
N CYS A 134 -10.82 -7.06 14.34
CA CYS A 134 -11.09 -8.48 14.36
C CYS A 134 -10.39 -9.15 15.52
N VAL A 135 -11.09 -10.09 16.15
CA VAL A 135 -10.55 -11.01 17.16
C VAL A 135 -11.06 -12.41 16.84
N THR A 136 -10.15 -13.40 16.74
CA THR A 136 -10.53 -14.80 16.51
C THR A 136 -9.98 -15.75 17.57
N ARG A 137 -10.69 -16.85 17.79
CA ARG A 137 -10.30 -17.97 18.67
C ARG A 137 -10.37 -19.31 17.93
N TYR A 138 -9.58 -20.26 18.42
CA TYR A 138 -9.62 -21.64 17.95
C TYR A 138 -10.99 -22.28 18.20
N ALA A 139 -11.36 -23.29 17.42
CA ALA A 139 -12.60 -24.03 17.60
C ALA A 139 -12.67 -24.81 18.91
N THR A 140 -11.51 -25.10 19.51
CA THR A 140 -11.36 -25.79 20.79
C THR A 140 -11.53 -24.84 22.00
N GLN A 141 -11.43 -23.53 21.79
CA GLN A 141 -11.58 -22.53 22.85
C GLN A 141 -13.06 -22.23 23.16
N PRO A 142 -13.35 -21.69 24.36
CA PRO A 142 -14.70 -21.25 24.67
C PRO A 142 -15.13 -20.08 23.78
N VAL A 143 -16.45 -20.03 23.54
CA VAL A 143 -17.11 -18.89 22.91
C VAL A 143 -16.81 -17.58 23.66
N PHE A 144 -16.87 -16.44 22.95
CA PHE A 144 -16.80 -15.14 23.59
C PHE A 144 -18.01 -14.91 24.50
N SER A 145 -17.76 -14.53 25.75
CA SER A 145 -18.80 -14.24 26.73
C SER A 145 -19.46 -12.87 26.49
N ASP A 146 -20.65 -12.65 27.04
CA ASP A 146 -21.34 -11.36 26.90
C ASP A 146 -20.54 -10.19 27.51
N ASP A 147 -19.78 -10.46 28.59
CA ASP A 147 -18.88 -9.48 29.21
C ASP A 147 -17.72 -9.13 28.27
N GLU A 148 -17.11 -10.13 27.61
CA GLU A 148 -16.05 -9.90 26.63
C GLU A 148 -16.56 -9.08 25.44
N LEU A 149 -17.76 -9.41 24.94
CA LEU A 149 -18.40 -8.68 23.85
C LEU A 149 -18.76 -7.24 24.27
N ALA A 150 -19.12 -7.00 25.53
CA ALA A 150 -19.38 -5.66 26.06
C ALA A 150 -18.09 -4.82 26.09
N VAL A 151 -16.97 -5.40 26.52
CA VAL A 151 -15.66 -4.75 26.47
C VAL A 151 -15.27 -4.44 25.03
N MET A 152 -15.40 -5.39 24.10
CA MET A 152 -15.12 -5.16 22.67
C MET A 152 -15.95 -4.02 22.09
N ARG A 153 -17.27 -3.96 22.40
CA ARG A 153 -18.13 -2.83 22.00
C ARG A 153 -17.61 -1.49 22.51
N SER A 154 -17.12 -1.44 23.74
CA SER A 154 -16.53 -0.22 24.31
C SER A 154 -15.25 0.18 23.58
N ILE A 155 -14.38 -0.79 23.26
CA ILE A 155 -13.11 -0.55 22.55
C ILE A 155 -13.34 0.07 21.17
N VAL A 156 -14.36 -0.37 20.43
CA VAL A 156 -14.66 0.11 19.07
C VAL A 156 -14.88 1.63 19.03
N GLY A 157 -15.59 2.18 20.01
CA GLY A 157 -15.82 3.64 20.09
C GLY A 157 -14.52 4.42 20.29
N HIS A 158 -13.58 3.86 21.06
CA HIS A 158 -12.26 4.45 21.26
C HIS A 158 -11.35 4.30 20.04
N LEU A 159 -11.39 3.16 19.35
CA LEU A 159 -10.65 2.94 18.10
C LEU A 159 -11.06 3.93 17.01
N ALA A 160 -12.37 4.09 16.78
CA ALA A 160 -12.88 5.03 15.80
C ALA A 160 -12.40 6.46 16.09
N ARG A 161 -12.45 6.89 17.37
CA ARG A 161 -12.01 8.22 17.77
C ARG A 161 -10.48 8.38 17.72
N ALA A 162 -9.73 7.36 18.11
CA ALA A 162 -8.28 7.38 18.04
C ALA A 162 -7.80 7.51 16.59
N ILE A 163 -8.38 6.75 15.66
CA ILE A 163 -8.09 6.85 14.23
C ILE A 163 -8.50 8.23 13.68
N GLU A 164 -9.65 8.76 14.08
CA GLU A 164 -10.04 10.14 13.70
C GLU A 164 -9.03 11.19 14.22
N ILE A 165 -8.50 11.00 15.43
CA ILE A 165 -7.48 11.87 16.01
C ILE A 165 -6.16 11.75 15.23
N GLU A 166 -5.73 10.53 14.92
CA GLU A 166 -4.55 10.26 14.07
C GLU A 166 -4.67 10.95 12.71
N ASP A 167 -5.84 10.84 12.06
CA ASP A 167 -6.15 11.51 10.80
C ASP A 167 -6.12 13.04 10.91
N ARG A 168 -6.58 13.61 12.04
CA ARG A 168 -6.69 15.07 12.25
C ARG A 168 -5.40 15.73 12.73
N ILE A 169 -4.58 15.01 13.50
CA ILE A 169 -3.29 15.51 14.00
C ILE A 169 -2.26 15.57 12.86
N GLY A 170 -2.55 14.87 11.75
CA GLY A 170 -1.83 15.01 10.51
C GLY A 170 -0.91 13.83 10.30
N ARG A 171 -1.19 13.07 9.24
CA ARG A 171 -0.14 12.40 8.49
C ARG A 171 0.79 13.53 8.02
N PRO A 172 2.00 13.68 8.59
CA PRO A 172 2.85 14.81 8.28
C PRO A 172 3.20 14.71 6.79
N ALA A 173 3.47 15.84 6.14
CA ALA A 173 3.84 15.98 4.72
C ALA A 173 4.82 14.92 4.14
N GLN A 174 5.50 14.17 5.01
CA GLN A 174 6.27 12.96 4.75
C GLN A 174 5.48 11.84 4.02
N LEU A 175 4.21 11.58 4.38
CA LEU A 175 3.38 10.55 3.71
C LEU A 175 2.92 11.01 2.32
N GLU A 176 2.51 12.27 2.19
CA GLU A 176 2.20 12.86 0.87
C GLU A 176 3.44 12.88 -0.03
N MET A 177 4.63 13.13 0.53
CA MET A 177 5.88 13.05 -0.19
C MET A 177 6.24 11.61 -0.58
N PHE A 178 6.00 10.62 0.29
CA PHE A 178 6.22 9.20 -0.02
C PHE A 178 5.32 8.69 -1.16
N GLU A 179 4.08 9.16 -1.20
CA GLU A 179 3.14 8.85 -2.29
C GLU A 179 3.41 9.67 -3.57
N GLY A 180 3.89 10.90 -3.45
CA GLY A 180 4.11 11.83 -4.57
C GLY A 180 5.41 11.64 -5.36
N LEU A 181 6.24 10.65 -4.98
CA LEU A 181 7.50 10.34 -5.65
C LEU A 181 7.27 9.50 -6.92
N PRO A 182 8.02 9.71 -8.01
CA PRO A 182 7.83 9.02 -9.30
C PRO A 182 8.45 7.61 -9.33
N TYR A 183 8.58 7.00 -8.16
CA TYR A 183 9.24 5.72 -7.98
C TYR A 183 8.31 4.83 -7.18
N GLY A 184 8.32 3.53 -7.48
CA GLY A 184 7.73 2.56 -6.57
C GLY A 184 8.60 2.46 -5.32
N LEU A 185 8.07 2.82 -4.16
CA LEU A 185 8.81 2.77 -2.90
C LEU A 185 8.27 1.66 -2.03
N ALA A 186 9.15 0.83 -1.47
CA ALA A 186 8.82 -0.15 -0.47
C ALA A 186 9.80 -0.07 0.71
N VAL A 187 9.28 -0.04 1.93
CA VAL A 187 10.06 -0.08 3.17
C VAL A 187 10.02 -1.49 3.73
N LEU A 188 11.19 -2.05 4.04
CA LEU A 188 11.38 -3.43 4.45
C LEU A 188 11.99 -3.52 5.86
N ASP A 189 11.59 -4.52 6.63
CA ASP A 189 12.24 -4.92 7.88
C ASP A 189 13.49 -5.78 7.62
N ARG A 190 14.23 -6.15 8.68
CA ARG A 190 15.40 -7.04 8.59
C ARG A 190 15.07 -8.43 8.06
N SER A 191 13.84 -8.90 8.27
CA SER A 191 13.34 -10.20 7.81
C SER A 191 12.88 -10.18 6.35
N SER A 192 13.06 -9.06 5.64
CA SER A 192 12.58 -8.84 4.26
C SER A 192 11.06 -8.75 4.13
N ARG A 193 10.35 -8.45 5.24
CA ARG A 193 8.91 -8.18 5.23
C ARG A 193 8.64 -6.74 4.82
N VAL A 194 7.63 -6.56 3.99
CA VAL A 194 7.19 -5.25 3.54
C VAL A 194 6.35 -4.58 4.61
N LEU A 195 6.86 -3.47 5.15
CA LEU A 195 6.17 -2.66 6.15
C LEU A 195 5.28 -1.61 5.51
N ARG A 196 5.69 -1.09 4.35
CA ARG A 196 4.96 -0.06 3.62
C ARG A 196 5.31 -0.05 2.14
N MET A 197 4.33 0.26 1.31
CA MET A 197 4.51 0.52 -0.12
C MET A 197 3.67 1.71 -0.56
N ASN A 198 4.21 2.56 -1.43
CA ASN A 198 3.42 3.59 -2.09
C ASN A 198 2.57 2.99 -3.23
N ALA A 199 1.65 3.79 -3.76
CA ALA A 199 0.75 3.38 -4.82
C ALA A 199 1.47 2.79 -6.06
N LEU A 200 2.58 3.41 -6.48
CA LEU A 200 3.37 2.96 -7.63
C LEU A 200 4.01 1.57 -7.41
N ALA A 201 4.56 1.31 -6.22
CA ALA A 201 5.09 0.00 -5.89
C ALA A 201 3.98 -1.06 -5.90
N GLN A 202 2.82 -0.76 -5.31
CA GLN A 202 1.68 -1.68 -5.28
C GLN A 202 1.24 -2.10 -6.69
N GLN A 203 1.28 -1.19 -7.68
CA GLN A 203 0.96 -1.50 -9.07
C GLN A 203 1.99 -2.42 -9.74
N LEU A 204 3.28 -2.21 -9.45
CA LEU A 204 4.34 -3.09 -9.95
C LEU A 204 4.19 -4.51 -9.38
N PHE A 205 3.82 -4.63 -8.11
CA PHE A 205 3.51 -5.94 -7.51
C PHE A 205 2.23 -6.57 -8.07
N ALA A 206 1.18 -5.79 -8.27
CA ALA A 206 -0.06 -6.28 -8.86
C ALA A 206 0.10 -6.69 -10.35
N ALA A 207 1.19 -6.27 -11.00
CA ALA A 207 1.55 -6.73 -12.33
C ALA A 207 1.87 -8.22 -12.40
N GLU A 208 2.42 -8.76 -11.30
CA GLU A 208 3.03 -10.09 -11.21
C GLU A 208 4.04 -10.36 -12.35
N ASP A 209 4.73 -9.31 -12.80
CA ASP A 209 5.62 -9.34 -13.95
C ASP A 209 7.08 -9.15 -13.50
N GLY A 210 7.67 -10.24 -13.01
CA GLY A 210 9.02 -10.25 -12.44
C GLY A 210 9.12 -9.81 -10.97
N LEU A 211 8.02 -9.32 -10.39
CA LEU A 211 7.87 -8.96 -8.98
C LEU A 211 6.60 -9.60 -8.43
N HIS A 212 6.69 -10.25 -7.28
CA HIS A 212 5.52 -10.81 -6.59
C HIS A 212 5.72 -10.82 -5.07
N MET A 213 4.62 -10.95 -4.34
CA MET A 213 4.60 -11.06 -2.89
C MET A 213 4.30 -12.49 -2.48
N GLN A 214 5.12 -13.05 -1.59
CA GLN A 214 4.88 -14.36 -0.97
C GLN A 214 5.06 -14.24 0.54
N LEU A 215 3.98 -14.49 1.31
CA LEU A 215 4.01 -14.45 2.79
C LEU A 215 4.65 -13.16 3.36
N ASP A 216 4.20 -12.00 2.86
CA ASP A 216 4.69 -10.65 3.20
C ASP A 216 6.15 -10.37 2.85
N SER A 217 6.84 -11.32 2.22
CA SER A 217 8.19 -11.14 1.69
C SER A 217 8.18 -10.82 0.20
N LEU A 218 9.17 -10.03 -0.21
CA LEU A 218 9.33 -9.53 -1.56
C LEU A 218 10.17 -10.49 -2.40
N HIS A 219 9.60 -10.95 -3.51
CA HIS A 219 10.26 -11.83 -4.46
C HIS A 219 10.40 -11.16 -5.82
N THR A 220 11.57 -11.35 -6.42
CA THR A 220 11.84 -11.01 -7.81
C THR A 220 11.89 -12.29 -8.65
N ALA A 221 11.97 -12.16 -9.98
CA ALA A 221 12.22 -13.29 -10.88
C ALA A 221 13.50 -14.07 -10.52
N GLN A 222 14.47 -13.44 -9.84
CA GLN A 222 15.74 -14.02 -9.41
C GLN A 222 15.66 -14.66 -8.01
N GLY A 223 14.52 -14.57 -7.32
CA GLY A 223 14.30 -15.17 -6.00
C GLY A 223 13.90 -14.15 -4.93
N ARG A 224 13.96 -14.58 -3.65
CA ARG A 224 13.63 -13.72 -2.51
C ARG A 224 14.68 -12.62 -2.38
N LEU A 225 14.22 -11.40 -2.16
CA LEU A 225 15.12 -10.30 -1.81
C LEU A 225 15.70 -10.52 -0.42
N ASP A 226 17.01 -10.68 -0.30
CA ASP A 226 17.68 -10.95 0.98
C ASP A 226 18.20 -9.65 1.61
N VAL A 227 17.38 -9.08 2.49
CA VAL A 227 17.74 -7.88 3.25
C VAL A 227 18.93 -8.13 4.17
N GLU A 228 19.05 -9.32 4.77
CA GLU A 228 20.12 -9.62 5.71
C GLU A 228 21.47 -9.71 4.99
N ALA A 229 21.50 -10.35 3.82
CA ALA A 229 22.67 -10.35 2.95
C ALA A 229 23.11 -8.93 2.56
N PHE A 230 22.17 -8.05 2.23
CA PHE A 230 22.47 -6.64 1.94
C PHE A 230 23.02 -5.89 3.16
N LEU A 231 22.43 -6.09 4.34
CA LEU A 231 22.86 -5.42 5.57
C LEU A 231 24.25 -5.85 6.05
N ASN A 232 24.69 -7.06 5.68
CA ASN A 232 26.01 -7.60 5.98
C ASN A 232 27.09 -7.18 4.97
N LEU A 233 26.75 -6.42 3.92
CA LEU A 233 27.75 -5.87 3.01
C LEU A 233 28.67 -4.88 3.74
N PRO A 234 29.92 -4.71 3.27
CA PRO A 234 30.85 -3.74 3.85
C PRO A 234 30.21 -2.35 3.95
N SER A 235 30.29 -1.76 5.14
CA SER A 235 29.77 -0.42 5.37
C SER A 235 30.62 0.62 4.63
N GLY A 236 29.96 1.56 3.98
CA GLY A 236 30.59 2.74 3.40
C GLY A 236 31.01 3.74 4.48
N PRO A 237 31.51 4.92 4.08
CA PRO A 237 32.01 5.96 4.99
C PRO A 237 30.96 6.50 5.98
N THR A 238 29.67 6.27 5.71
CA THR A 238 28.53 6.64 6.56
C THR A 238 28.17 5.58 7.61
N GLY A 239 28.94 4.49 7.73
CA GLY A 239 28.66 3.41 8.69
C GLY A 239 27.44 2.55 8.35
N SER A 240 26.95 2.64 7.11
CA SER A 240 25.87 1.82 6.54
C SER A 240 26.30 1.24 5.19
N PRO A 241 25.73 0.10 4.76
CA PRO A 241 25.99 -0.45 3.43
C PRO A 241 25.67 0.56 2.32
N GLU A 242 26.51 0.62 1.30
CA GLU A 242 26.24 1.47 0.13
C GLU A 242 25.00 0.99 -0.64
N PRO A 243 24.26 1.89 -1.30
CA PRO A 243 23.12 1.49 -2.10
C PRO A 243 23.50 0.51 -3.22
N VAL A 244 22.74 -0.57 -3.37
CA VAL A 244 22.96 -1.59 -4.40
C VAL A 244 21.88 -1.46 -5.48
N SER A 245 22.31 -1.36 -6.74
CA SER A 245 21.41 -1.38 -7.89
C SER A 245 21.14 -2.81 -8.33
N LEU A 246 19.87 -3.12 -8.61
CA LEU A 246 19.40 -4.41 -9.06
C LEU A 246 18.67 -4.27 -10.39
N ARG A 247 18.83 -5.30 -11.23
CA ARG A 247 18.04 -5.51 -12.42
C ARG A 247 17.00 -6.59 -12.12
N ILE A 248 15.74 -6.32 -12.39
CA ILE A 248 14.66 -7.29 -12.21
C ILE A 248 14.08 -7.61 -13.58
N ASP A 249 14.40 -8.81 -14.07
CA ASP A 249 13.83 -9.33 -15.31
C ASP A 249 12.30 -9.50 -15.22
N ARG A 250 11.65 -9.27 -16.35
CA ARG A 250 10.18 -9.33 -16.51
C ARG A 250 9.83 -10.49 -17.43
N PHE A 251 8.62 -11.03 -17.27
CA PHE A 251 8.11 -12.13 -18.07
C PHE A 251 7.32 -11.65 -19.30
N PHE A 252 6.64 -10.51 -19.19
CA PHE A 252 5.72 -10.02 -20.21
C PHE A 252 6.18 -8.73 -20.92
N ALA A 253 7.12 -7.99 -20.34
CA ALA A 253 7.65 -6.75 -20.91
C ALA A 253 9.10 -6.91 -21.41
N GLU A 254 9.45 -6.17 -22.47
CA GLU A 254 10.77 -6.26 -23.12
C GLU A 254 11.90 -5.64 -22.29
N GLN A 255 11.59 -4.62 -21.49
CA GLN A 255 12.58 -3.89 -20.69
C GLN A 255 12.51 -4.33 -19.21
N PRO A 256 13.63 -4.65 -18.56
CA PRO A 256 13.65 -5.02 -17.14
C PRO A 256 13.31 -3.81 -16.26
N LEU A 257 12.81 -4.07 -15.05
CA LEU A 257 12.72 -3.03 -14.03
C LEU A 257 14.12 -2.71 -13.49
N SER A 258 14.33 -1.44 -13.15
CA SER A 258 15.49 -1.00 -12.39
C SER A 258 15.09 -0.83 -10.94
N ALA A 259 15.86 -1.41 -10.03
CA ALA A 259 15.65 -1.31 -8.60
C ALA A 259 16.91 -0.85 -7.88
N MET A 260 16.75 -0.21 -6.73
CA MET A 260 17.85 0.15 -5.85
C MET A 260 17.45 -0.16 -4.41
N ILE A 261 18.37 -0.78 -3.69
CA ILE A 261 18.25 -1.08 -2.27
C ILE A 261 19.20 -0.18 -1.50
N SER A 262 18.71 0.46 -0.46
CA SER A 262 19.52 1.28 0.43
C SER A 262 19.14 1.03 1.89
N ALA A 263 20.12 1.09 2.78
CA ALA A 263 19.86 1.07 4.21
C ALA A 263 19.18 2.38 4.61
N VAL A 264 18.09 2.30 5.37
CA VAL A 264 17.49 3.51 5.97
C VAL A 264 18.46 4.05 7.01
N PRO A 265 18.86 5.33 6.96
CA PRO A 265 19.75 5.94 7.97
C PRO A 265 19.22 5.73 9.38
N MET A 266 20.10 5.44 10.35
CA MET A 266 19.68 5.10 11.71
C MET A 266 18.87 6.24 12.36
N GLU A 267 19.27 7.48 12.07
CA GLU A 267 18.61 8.71 12.48
C GLU A 267 17.19 8.90 11.92
N TRP A 268 16.84 8.17 10.86
CA TRP A 268 15.50 8.18 10.26
C TRP A 268 14.66 6.97 10.69
N ARG A 269 15.25 6.06 11.48
CA ARG A 269 14.53 4.95 12.09
C ARG A 269 13.86 5.43 13.35
N ASP A 270 12.63 4.97 13.57
CA ASP A 270 11.97 5.18 14.85
C ASP A 270 12.77 4.44 15.95
N PRO A 271 13.27 5.16 16.98
CA PRO A 271 14.02 4.54 18.08
C PRO A 271 13.19 3.55 18.90
N GLN A 272 11.86 3.67 18.89
CA GLN A 272 10.94 2.81 19.63
C GLN A 272 10.47 1.60 18.81
N HIS A 273 10.47 1.71 17.48
CA HIS A 273 9.86 0.69 16.61
C HIS A 273 10.82 -0.04 15.68
N GLN A 274 12.03 0.46 15.40
CA GLN A 274 13.03 -0.21 14.53
C GLN A 274 12.51 -0.82 13.21
N ASP A 275 11.33 -0.41 12.73
CA ASP A 275 10.63 -1.19 11.71
C ASP A 275 11.32 -1.06 10.34
N GLY A 276 11.50 0.16 9.83
CA GLY A 276 12.12 0.37 8.52
C GLY A 276 13.64 0.22 8.53
N THR A 277 14.18 -0.90 8.06
CA THR A 277 15.64 -1.09 7.98
C THR A 277 16.19 -0.84 6.58
N VAL A 278 15.40 -1.14 5.55
CA VAL A 278 15.81 -1.04 4.15
C VAL A 278 14.73 -0.34 3.33
N LEU A 279 15.17 0.53 2.41
CA LEU A 279 14.33 1.16 1.39
C LEU A 279 14.64 0.51 0.04
N LEU A 280 13.60 -0.03 -0.60
CA LEU A 280 13.61 -0.44 -1.98
C LEU A 280 12.96 0.64 -2.84
N VAL A 281 13.67 1.07 -3.86
CA VAL A 281 13.22 2.04 -4.87
C VAL A 281 13.13 1.32 -6.21
N LEU A 282 11.96 1.39 -6.84
CA LEU A 282 11.63 0.73 -8.10
C LEU A 282 11.34 1.78 -9.17
N SER A 283 11.87 1.56 -10.37
CA SER A 283 11.60 2.38 -11.54
C SER A 283 11.27 1.48 -12.72
N ASP A 284 10.12 1.73 -13.34
CA ASP A 284 9.76 1.11 -14.61
C ASP A 284 10.27 2.00 -15.77
N PRO A 285 11.11 1.47 -16.68
CA PRO A 285 11.60 2.23 -17.84
C PRO A 285 10.49 2.62 -18.82
N ASP A 286 9.33 1.96 -18.78
CA ASP A 286 8.19 2.26 -19.63
C ASP A 286 7.32 3.39 -19.08
N TRP A 287 7.52 3.81 -17.82
CA TRP A 287 6.83 4.96 -17.26
C TRP A 287 7.28 6.26 -17.92
N VAL A 288 6.29 7.04 -18.34
CA VAL A 288 6.51 8.33 -18.98
C VAL A 288 6.62 9.40 -17.90
N VAL A 289 7.83 9.89 -17.68
CA VAL A 289 8.12 11.01 -16.77
C VAL A 289 7.99 12.32 -17.55
N CYS A 290 6.88 13.04 -17.37
CA CYS A 290 6.61 14.32 -18.05
C CYS A 290 5.80 15.24 -17.12
N PRO A 291 6.03 16.57 -17.10
CA PRO A 291 5.19 17.47 -16.32
C PRO A 291 3.73 17.45 -16.81
N THR A 292 2.78 17.73 -15.92
CA THR A 292 1.37 17.85 -16.31
C THR A 292 1.16 18.99 -17.31
N GLU A 293 0.08 18.93 -18.09
CA GLU A 293 -0.27 20.00 -19.03
C GLU A 293 -0.40 21.36 -18.33
N ALA A 294 -1.07 21.40 -17.18
CA ALA A 294 -1.24 22.60 -16.37
C ALA A 294 0.12 23.17 -15.90
N THR A 295 1.03 22.30 -15.47
CA THR A 295 2.39 22.69 -15.10
C THR A 295 3.17 23.26 -16.29
N MET A 296 3.10 22.62 -17.46
CA MET A 296 3.78 23.12 -18.66
C MET A 296 3.23 24.46 -19.12
N MET A 297 1.92 24.67 -19.03
CA MET A 297 1.28 25.97 -19.29
C MET A 297 1.78 27.04 -18.31
N GLY A 298 1.88 26.72 -17.03
CA GLY A 298 2.34 27.67 -16.01
C GLY A 298 3.83 28.01 -16.13
N LEU A 299 4.70 27.01 -16.31
CA LEU A 299 6.15 27.19 -16.32
C LEU A 299 6.68 27.75 -17.64
N PHE A 300 6.16 27.28 -18.77
CA PHE A 300 6.70 27.60 -20.09
C PHE A 300 5.75 28.46 -20.93
N ARG A 301 4.62 28.89 -20.35
CA ARG A 301 3.59 29.68 -21.05
C ARG A 301 3.11 29.01 -22.35
N LEU A 302 3.08 27.68 -22.34
CA LEU A 302 2.47 26.92 -23.42
C LEU A 302 0.96 27.18 -23.43
N THR A 303 0.37 27.16 -24.61
CA THR A 303 -1.07 27.04 -24.76
C THR A 303 -1.51 25.62 -24.41
N GLN A 304 -2.79 25.42 -24.12
CA GLN A 304 -3.33 24.09 -23.83
C GLN A 304 -3.09 23.10 -24.99
N ALA A 305 -3.24 23.55 -26.24
CA ALA A 305 -2.99 22.72 -27.42
C ALA A 305 -1.51 22.31 -27.55
N GLU A 306 -0.58 23.22 -27.25
CA GLU A 306 0.85 22.93 -27.24
C GLU A 306 1.23 21.98 -26.10
N ALA A 307 0.70 22.18 -24.88
CA ALA A 307 0.96 21.29 -23.75
C ALA A 307 0.48 19.87 -24.03
N ARG A 308 -0.74 19.72 -24.59
CA ARG A 308 -1.28 18.43 -25.02
C ARG A 308 -0.45 17.78 -26.12
N PHE A 309 0.01 18.57 -27.09
CA PHE A 309 0.92 18.10 -28.15
C PHE A 309 2.25 17.60 -27.60
N VAL A 310 2.90 18.37 -26.73
CA VAL A 310 4.17 18.01 -26.10
C VAL A 310 4.04 16.73 -25.28
N ARG A 311 2.97 16.60 -24.49
CA ARG A 311 2.69 15.38 -23.74
C ARG A 311 2.60 14.17 -24.66
N MET A 312 1.78 14.25 -25.71
CA MET A 312 1.65 13.15 -26.68
C MET A 312 2.97 12.82 -27.39
N LEU A 313 3.79 13.83 -27.67
CA LEU A 313 5.11 13.67 -28.26
C LEU A 313 6.06 12.89 -27.34
N VAL A 314 6.07 13.20 -26.04
CA VAL A 314 6.87 12.49 -25.03
C VAL A 314 6.35 11.05 -24.87
N THR A 315 5.04 10.87 -24.80
CA THR A 315 4.38 9.56 -24.63
C THR A 315 4.60 8.64 -25.85
N ARG A 316 4.42 9.13 -27.08
CA ARG A 316 4.52 8.32 -28.30
C ARG A 316 5.94 8.23 -28.89
N ARG A 317 6.89 9.00 -28.33
CA ARG A 317 8.30 9.09 -28.76
C ARG A 317 8.49 9.34 -30.27
N SER A 318 7.47 9.88 -30.95
CA SER A 318 7.44 9.98 -32.42
C SER A 318 6.46 11.06 -32.87
N LEU A 319 6.94 12.00 -33.69
CA LEU A 319 6.14 13.11 -34.22
C LEU A 319 4.97 12.66 -35.11
N PRO A 320 5.14 11.72 -36.06
CA PRO A 320 4.01 11.16 -36.83
C PRO A 320 2.95 10.51 -35.94
N LYS A 321 3.37 9.67 -34.98
CA LYS A 321 2.44 8.99 -34.06
C LYS A 321 1.70 9.99 -33.17
N ALA A 322 2.37 11.02 -32.69
CA ALA A 322 1.75 12.08 -31.90
C ALA A 322 0.75 12.91 -32.71
N SER A 323 1.08 13.20 -33.98
CA SER A 323 0.20 13.93 -34.89
C SER A 323 -1.08 13.14 -35.20
N ALA A 324 -0.93 11.84 -35.46
CA ALA A 324 -2.05 10.93 -35.69
C ALA A 324 -2.96 10.81 -34.45
N ALA A 325 -2.36 10.65 -33.26
CA ALA A 325 -3.10 10.54 -32.00
C ALA A 325 -3.89 11.81 -31.64
N LEU A 326 -3.49 12.97 -32.16
CA LEU A 326 -4.19 14.25 -31.96
C LEU A 326 -5.01 14.67 -33.17
N SER A 327 -5.06 13.85 -34.22
CA SER A 327 -5.75 14.13 -35.49
C SER A 327 -5.38 15.50 -36.10
N ILE A 328 -4.10 15.87 -36.01
CA ILE A 328 -3.56 17.11 -36.59
C ILE A 328 -2.67 16.84 -37.81
N SER A 329 -2.60 17.79 -38.72
CA SER A 329 -1.71 17.67 -39.89
C SER A 329 -0.22 17.75 -39.48
N PRO A 330 0.69 17.09 -40.22
CA PRO A 330 2.14 17.19 -39.99
C PRO A 330 2.65 18.63 -39.97
N GLU A 331 2.09 19.52 -40.78
CA GLU A 331 2.41 20.94 -40.86
C GLU A 331 1.99 21.67 -39.57
N THR A 332 0.82 21.30 -39.02
CA THR A 332 0.33 21.85 -37.75
C THR A 332 1.18 21.35 -36.58
N ALA A 333 1.57 20.08 -36.58
CA ALA A 333 2.49 19.51 -35.61
C ALA A 333 3.87 20.20 -35.63
N ARG A 334 4.44 20.45 -36.82
CA ARG A 334 5.70 21.21 -36.97
C ARG A 334 5.58 22.65 -36.46
N ARG A 335 4.42 23.28 -36.66
CA ARG A 335 4.14 24.63 -36.14
C ARG A 335 4.10 24.65 -34.61
N HIS A 336 3.39 23.70 -34.00
CA HIS A 336 3.40 23.52 -32.54
C HIS A 336 4.81 23.26 -32.02
N LEU A 337 5.58 22.39 -32.69
CA LEU A 337 6.97 22.09 -32.31
C LEU A 337 7.85 23.35 -32.34
N LYS A 338 7.76 24.16 -33.40
CA LYS A 338 8.53 25.42 -33.51
C LYS A 338 8.17 26.41 -32.40
N SER A 339 6.86 26.60 -32.15
CA SER A 339 6.40 27.49 -31.08
C SER A 339 6.86 27.00 -29.69
N VAL A 340 6.81 25.68 -29.46
CA VAL A 340 7.29 25.09 -28.20
C VAL A 340 8.79 25.27 -28.04
N PHE A 341 9.58 25.07 -29.09
CA PHE A 341 11.03 25.30 -29.06
C PHE A 341 11.39 26.73 -28.68
N GLU A 342 10.69 27.72 -29.27
CA GLU A 342 10.87 29.13 -28.92
C GLU A 342 10.50 29.40 -27.45
N LYS A 343 9.42 28.80 -26.93
CA LYS A 343 8.96 29.00 -25.54
C LYS A 343 9.77 28.25 -24.48
N THR A 344 10.40 27.14 -24.86
CA THR A 344 11.20 26.29 -23.95
C THR A 344 12.70 26.48 -24.13
N MET A 345 13.12 27.33 -25.08
CA MET A 345 14.53 27.57 -25.42
C MET A 345 15.27 26.27 -25.77
N THR A 346 14.63 25.42 -26.57
CA THR A 346 15.20 24.15 -27.06
C THR A 346 15.30 24.15 -28.58
N HIS A 347 16.21 23.38 -29.14
CA HIS A 347 16.51 23.38 -30.58
C HIS A 347 16.21 22.06 -31.28
N SER A 348 15.89 21.00 -30.52
CA SER A 348 15.51 19.70 -31.08
C SER A 348 14.47 18.98 -30.24
N GLN A 349 13.79 18.00 -30.86
CA GLN A 349 12.81 17.17 -30.15
C GLN A 349 13.46 16.41 -28.99
N SER A 350 14.67 15.85 -29.21
CA SER A 350 15.40 15.14 -28.17
C SER A 350 15.78 16.06 -27.02
N GLU A 351 16.24 17.28 -27.33
CA GLU A 351 16.57 18.29 -26.31
C GLU A 351 15.35 18.71 -25.50
N LEU A 352 14.20 18.91 -26.15
CA LEU A 352 12.93 19.19 -25.47
C LEU A 352 12.53 18.05 -24.51
N ILE A 353 12.60 16.79 -24.97
CA ILE A 353 12.26 15.63 -24.13
C ILE A 353 13.21 15.56 -22.93
N HIS A 354 14.53 15.68 -23.15
CA HIS A 354 15.52 15.68 -22.07
C HIS A 354 15.30 16.85 -21.09
N PHE A 355 14.99 18.03 -21.60
CA PHE A 355 14.70 19.21 -20.79
C PHE A 355 13.48 18.97 -19.88
N LEU A 356 12.41 18.40 -20.42
CA LEU A 356 11.18 18.14 -19.67
C LEU A 356 11.38 17.05 -18.61
N VAL A 357 12.03 15.93 -18.94
CA VAL A 357 12.27 14.81 -18.02
C VAL A 357 13.14 15.20 -16.80
N ARG A 358 13.96 16.25 -16.94
CA ARG A 358 14.81 16.80 -15.87
C ARG A 358 14.08 17.79 -14.96
N GLN A 359 12.88 18.24 -15.31
CA GLN A 359 12.14 19.18 -14.47
C GLN A 359 11.71 18.48 -13.17
N PRO A 360 11.89 19.10 -11.99
CA PRO A 360 11.40 18.53 -10.73
C PRO A 360 9.92 18.18 -10.79
N THR A 361 9.12 18.98 -11.49
CA THR A 361 7.67 18.77 -11.67
C THR A 361 7.30 17.67 -12.66
N ALA A 362 8.25 17.16 -13.45
CA ALA A 362 8.05 15.95 -14.24
C ALA A 362 8.06 14.70 -13.37
N ARG A 363 8.72 14.79 -12.21
CA ARG A 363 9.06 13.70 -11.30
C ARG A 363 8.26 13.77 -10.01
N LEU A 364 8.23 14.91 -9.34
CA LEU A 364 7.53 15.10 -8.06
C LEU A 364 6.11 15.60 -8.29
N PHE A 365 5.15 15.05 -7.55
CA PHE A 365 3.76 15.52 -7.48
C PHE A 365 3.02 15.51 -8.82
N ASN A 366 3.36 14.60 -9.71
CA ASN A 366 2.58 14.40 -10.93
C ASN A 366 1.39 13.46 -10.62
N PRO A 367 0.15 13.99 -10.49
CA PRO A 367 -1.03 13.17 -10.17
C PRO A 367 -1.37 12.18 -11.29
N GLU A 368 -0.76 12.30 -12.47
CA GLU A 368 -0.95 11.35 -13.56
C GLU A 368 -0.01 10.14 -13.47
N LEU A 369 0.94 10.17 -12.53
CA LEU A 369 1.59 8.97 -12.01
C LEU A 369 0.71 8.26 -10.97
N ALA A 370 -0.44 8.82 -10.60
CA ALA A 370 -1.40 8.17 -9.70
C ALA A 370 -2.14 7.02 -10.41
N PRO A 371 -2.68 6.06 -9.64
CA PRO A 371 -3.04 4.72 -10.13
C PRO A 371 -3.93 4.62 -11.38
N GLY A 372 -4.79 5.61 -11.62
CA GLY A 372 -5.77 5.56 -12.71
C GLY A 372 -5.32 6.18 -14.04
N ALA A 373 -4.21 6.93 -14.06
CA ALA A 373 -3.76 7.67 -15.24
C ALA A 373 -2.60 7.00 -15.98
N MET A 374 -1.90 6.06 -15.32
CA MET A 374 -0.92 5.18 -15.95
C MET A 374 -1.62 4.02 -16.66
N GLN A 375 -2.11 4.26 -17.88
CA GLN A 375 -2.40 3.16 -18.79
C GLN A 375 -1.06 2.50 -19.14
N ARG A 376 -0.88 1.23 -18.75
CA ARG A 376 0.09 0.36 -19.44
C ARG A 376 -0.18 0.51 -20.92
N PHE A 377 0.85 0.85 -21.68
CA PHE A 377 0.78 0.72 -23.12
C PHE A 377 0.50 -0.75 -23.43
N GLN A 378 -0.77 -1.09 -23.64
CA GLN A 378 -1.08 -2.15 -24.56
C GLN A 378 -0.47 -1.70 -25.88
N ALA A 379 0.52 -2.43 -26.36
CA ALA A 379 0.79 -2.45 -27.77
C ALA A 379 -0.56 -2.78 -28.42
N ALA A 380 -1.21 -1.76 -28.99
CA ALA A 380 -2.23 -1.99 -29.98
C ALA A 380 -1.51 -2.75 -31.09
N ALA A 381 -1.67 -4.07 -31.07
CA ALA A 381 -1.69 -4.84 -32.28
C ALA A 381 -2.87 -4.26 -33.09
N GLU A 382 -2.53 -3.30 -33.95
CA GLU A 382 -3.07 -3.00 -35.29
C GLU A 382 -2.56 -1.64 -35.77
#